data_AF-A0A7R9JJV1-F1
#
_entry.id   AF-A0A7R9JJV1-F1
#
_cell.length_a   1.000
_cell.length_b   1.000
_cell.length_c   1.000
_cell.angle_alpha   90.00
_cell.angle_beta   90.00
_cell.angle_gamma   90.00
#
_symmetry.space_group_name_H-M   'P 1'
#
loop_
_entity.id
_entity.type
_entity.pdbx_description
1 polymer ?
#
loop_
_entity_poly.entity_id
_entity_poly.type
_entity_poly.pdbx_seq_one_letter_code
_entity_poly.pdbx_strand_id
1 'polypeptide(L)'
;MKRGKCKGDGPEGSPTPVPANPRRREFVMHNKAPMWNENSQVYQLDFGGRVTQESAKNFQIEFRGKQVMQFGRIDGNAYTLDFQYPFSALQAFAVALANVTQRLK
;
A
#
# COMPACT_ATOMS: atom_id res chain seq x y z
N MET A 1 -61.02 -10.28 -41.60
CA MET A 1 -60.25 -9.34 -40.74
C MET A 1 -58.96 -10.03 -40.32
N LYS A 2 -57.81 -9.50 -40.75
CA LYS A 2 -56.45 -10.06 -40.58
C LYS A 2 -56.06 -10.21 -39.10
N ARG A 3 -55.37 -11.30 -38.73
CA ARG A 3 -54.32 -11.28 -37.69
C ARG A 3 -53.15 -12.14 -38.16
N GLY A 4 -52.01 -11.48 -38.29
CA GLY A 4 -50.82 -11.98 -38.94
C GLY A 4 -50.06 -13.03 -38.14
N LYS A 5 -49.36 -13.85 -38.90
CA LYS A 5 -48.32 -14.77 -38.47
C LYS A 5 -47.00 -13.99 -38.44
N CYS A 6 -46.38 -13.86 -37.26
CA CYS A 6 -44.99 -13.44 -37.13
C CYS A 6 -44.27 -14.49 -36.30
N LYS A 7 -43.43 -15.25 -36.99
CA LYS A 7 -42.43 -16.16 -36.43
C LYS A 7 -41.20 -15.29 -36.18
N GLY A 8 -40.81 -15.11 -34.93
CA GLY A 8 -39.59 -14.41 -34.54
C GLY A 8 -38.60 -15.43 -34.01
N ASP A 9 -37.68 -15.84 -34.88
CA ASP A 9 -36.48 -16.57 -34.49
C ASP A 9 -35.57 -15.61 -33.70
N GLY A 10 -35.32 -15.92 -32.43
CA GLY A 10 -34.29 -15.27 -31.62
C GLY A 10 -33.47 -16.36 -30.96
N PRO A 11 -32.13 -16.37 -31.10
CA PRO A 11 -31.32 -17.40 -30.47
C PRO A 11 -31.38 -17.21 -28.95
N GLU A 12 -31.59 -18.32 -28.24
CA GLU A 12 -31.32 -18.44 -26.81
C GLU A 12 -29.86 -18.06 -26.53
N GLY A 13 -29.63 -16.78 -26.28
CA GLY A 13 -28.41 -16.29 -25.66
C GLY A 13 -28.44 -16.67 -24.20
N SER A 14 -27.96 -17.87 -23.88
CA SER A 14 -27.56 -18.29 -22.53
C SER A 14 -26.96 -17.12 -21.73
N PRO A 15 -27.29 -16.94 -20.44
CA PRO A 15 -26.58 -15.97 -19.62
C PRO A 15 -25.14 -16.47 -19.49
N THR A 16 -24.23 -15.84 -20.21
CA THR A 16 -22.80 -16.05 -20.01
C THR A 16 -22.50 -15.76 -18.54
N PRO A 17 -21.88 -16.69 -17.79
CA PRO A 17 -21.42 -16.37 -16.46
C PRO A 17 -20.32 -15.32 -16.63
N VAL A 18 -20.63 -14.08 -16.26
CA VAL A 18 -19.61 -13.06 -16.04
C VAL A 18 -18.52 -13.69 -15.17
N PRO A 19 -17.24 -13.69 -15.59
CA PRO A 19 -16.20 -14.27 -14.76
C PRO A 19 -16.18 -13.49 -13.44
N ALA A 20 -16.52 -14.21 -12.37
CA ALA A 20 -16.61 -13.70 -11.04
C ALA A 20 -15.26 -13.12 -10.61
N ASN A 21 -15.23 -11.80 -10.45
CA ASN A 21 -14.25 -11.01 -9.72
C ASN A 21 -12.79 -11.22 -10.16
N PRO A 22 -12.14 -10.27 -10.87
CA PRO A 22 -10.70 -10.34 -11.05
C PRO A 22 -10.09 -10.41 -9.64
N ARG A 23 -9.41 -11.52 -9.32
CA ARG A 23 -8.81 -11.72 -7.99
C ARG A 23 -7.87 -10.56 -7.74
N ARG A 24 -8.34 -9.53 -7.03
CA ARG A 24 -7.52 -8.37 -6.68
C ARG A 24 -6.34 -8.94 -5.90
N ARG A 25 -5.14 -8.76 -6.44
CA ARG A 25 -3.93 -9.23 -5.79
C ARG A 25 -3.72 -8.31 -4.59
N GLU A 26 -4.19 -8.78 -3.43
CA GLU A 26 -4.06 -8.06 -2.17
C GLU A 26 -2.70 -8.37 -1.54
N PHE A 27 -2.03 -7.31 -1.09
CA PHE A 27 -0.77 -7.41 -0.36
C PHE A 27 -1.01 -6.83 1.03
N VAL A 28 -0.97 -7.70 2.05
CA VAL A 28 -1.03 -7.27 3.45
C VAL A 28 0.40 -7.05 3.93
N MET A 29 0.64 -5.87 4.49
CA MET A 29 1.95 -5.42 4.97
C MET A 29 1.77 -4.77 6.35
N HIS A 30 2.83 -4.75 7.13
CA HIS A 30 2.78 -4.24 8.51
C HIS A 30 3.94 -3.29 8.78
N ASN A 31 3.73 -2.37 9.73
CA ASN A 31 4.83 -1.57 10.26
C ASN A 31 5.76 -2.49 11.06
N LYS A 32 7.07 -2.32 10.85
CA LYS A 32 8.10 -3.02 11.59
C LYS A 32 8.09 -2.56 13.05
N ALA A 33 8.11 -3.52 13.96
CA ALA A 33 8.26 -3.22 15.37
C ALA A 33 9.68 -2.68 15.65
N PRO A 34 9.83 -1.60 16.43
CA PRO A 34 11.14 -1.11 16.82
C PRO A 34 11.84 -2.14 17.70
N MET A 35 13.17 -2.19 17.59
CA MET A 35 14.02 -3.08 18.36
C MET A 35 14.55 -2.35 19.58
N TRP A 36 14.65 -3.04 20.72
CA TRP A 36 15.33 -2.50 21.89
C TRP A 36 16.82 -2.37 21.61
N ASN A 37 17.38 -1.17 21.81
CA ASN A 37 18.80 -0.96 21.79
C ASN A 37 19.32 -0.85 23.22
N GLU A 38 20.14 -1.82 23.64
CA GLU A 38 20.72 -1.87 24.99
C GLU A 38 21.66 -0.70 25.29
N ASN A 39 22.38 -0.19 24.29
CA ASN A 39 23.37 0.88 24.49
C ASN A 39 22.70 2.23 24.71
N SER A 40 21.63 2.52 23.97
CA SER A 40 20.87 3.77 24.09
C SER A 40 19.69 3.67 25.05
N GLN A 41 19.31 2.47 25.48
CA GLN A 41 18.13 2.19 26.33
C GLN A 41 16.82 2.72 25.72
N VAL A 42 16.69 2.64 24.39
CA VAL A 42 15.54 3.14 23.63
C VAL A 42 15.11 2.13 22.56
N TYR A 43 13.79 2.08 22.29
CA TYR A 43 13.24 1.37 21.14
C TYR A 43 13.49 2.17 19.86
N GLN A 44 14.24 1.59 18.92
CA GLN A 44 14.62 2.25 17.69
C GLN A 44 14.47 1.34 16.47
N LEU A 45 14.29 1.97 15.31
CA LEU A 45 14.36 1.33 14.00
C LEU A 45 15.70 1.68 13.34
N ASP A 46 16.34 0.70 12.72
CA ASP A 46 17.58 0.91 11.98
C ASP A 46 17.28 1.38 10.55
N PHE A 47 17.47 2.68 10.31
CA PHE A 47 17.31 3.30 8.98
C PHE A 47 18.62 3.33 8.18
N GLY A 48 19.70 2.67 8.63
CA GLY A 48 20.98 2.60 7.92
C GLY A 48 21.59 3.98 7.63
N GLY A 49 21.37 4.96 8.51
CA GLY A 49 21.81 6.35 8.33
C GLY A 49 20.99 7.18 7.34
N ARG A 50 19.90 6.65 6.77
CA ARG A 50 19.03 7.39 5.83
C ARG A 50 18.11 8.38 6.52
N VAL A 51 17.77 8.14 7.79
CA VAL A 51 16.93 9.00 8.62
C VAL A 51 17.83 9.61 9.69
N THR A 52 17.90 10.94 9.72
CA THR A 52 18.81 11.68 10.60
C THR A 52 18.10 12.40 11.74
N GLN A 53 16.77 12.55 11.66
CA GLN A 53 15.98 13.17 12.72
C GLN A 53 15.00 12.18 13.35
N GLU A 54 14.94 12.19 14.68
CA GLU A 54 13.95 11.45 15.44
C GLU A 54 12.54 12.01 15.22
N SER A 55 11.58 11.12 14.93
CA SER A 55 10.19 11.49 14.74
C SER A 55 9.28 10.28 14.90
N ALA A 56 8.10 10.48 15.49
CA ALA A 56 7.02 9.50 15.46
C ALA A 56 6.53 9.18 14.03
N LYS A 57 6.93 10.00 13.04
CA LYS A 57 6.61 9.81 11.62
C LYS A 57 7.60 8.87 10.89
N ASN A 58 8.68 8.45 11.53
CA ASN A 58 9.64 7.54 10.91
C ASN A 58 9.09 6.12 11.01
N PHE A 59 8.93 5.44 9.88
CA PHE A 59 8.39 4.08 9.85
C PHE A 59 9.09 3.21 8.80
N GLN A 60 9.00 1.90 9.01
CA GLN A 60 9.46 0.88 8.07
C GLN A 60 8.33 -0.11 7.83
N ILE A 61 8.02 -0.40 6.56
CA ILE A 61 7.03 -1.40 6.22
C ILE A 61 7.71 -2.70 5.83
N GLU A 62 7.24 -3.80 6.39
CA GLU A 62 7.69 -5.13 6.05
C GLU A 62 6.62 -5.91 5.28
N PHE A 63 7.11 -6.66 4.29
CA PHE A 63 6.33 -7.63 3.53
C PHE A 63 7.10 -8.94 3.48
N ARG A 64 6.48 -10.02 3.97
CA ARG A 64 7.08 -11.37 4.00
C ARG A 64 8.47 -11.40 4.68
N GLY A 65 8.62 -10.67 5.79
CA GLY A 65 9.86 -10.61 6.57
C GLY A 65 10.98 -9.79 5.92
N LYS A 66 10.69 -9.04 4.85
CA LYS A 66 11.63 -8.12 4.22
C LYS A 66 11.12 -6.69 4.34
N GLN A 67 12.01 -5.77 4.67
CA GLN A 67 11.73 -4.35 4.60
C GLN A 67 11.54 -3.96 3.13
N VAL A 68 10.34 -3.44 2.81
CA VAL A 68 9.97 -3.05 1.44
C VAL A 68 9.75 -1.56 1.30
N MET A 69 9.66 -0.81 2.40
CA MET A 69 9.59 0.63 2.39
C MET A 69 10.17 1.21 3.67
N GLN A 70 10.86 2.34 3.59
CA GLN A 70 11.18 3.18 4.73
C GLN A 70 10.93 4.64 4.39
N PHE A 71 10.41 5.34 5.39
CA PHE A 71 10.16 6.76 5.32
C PHE A 71 10.62 7.40 6.61
N GLY A 72 11.27 8.55 6.50
CA GLY A 72 11.63 9.31 7.68
C GLY A 72 12.17 10.69 7.36
N ARG A 73 12.27 11.49 8.41
CA ARG A 73 12.68 12.89 8.33
C ARG A 73 14.20 13.02 8.28
N ILE A 74 14.67 13.92 7.43
CA ILE A 74 16.06 14.35 7.34
C ILE A 74 16.12 15.87 7.60
N ASP A 75 17.33 16.42 7.66
CA ASP A 75 17.53 17.85 7.89
C ASP A 75 16.94 18.73 6.77
N GLY A 76 16.74 20.02 7.10
CA GLY A 76 16.24 21.00 6.13
C GLY A 76 14.78 20.81 5.73
N ASN A 77 13.95 20.21 6.61
CA ASN A 77 12.52 19.94 6.35
C ASN A 77 12.30 18.99 5.15
N ALA A 78 13.28 18.15 4.85
CA ALA A 78 13.19 17.12 3.82
C ALA A 78 12.90 15.74 4.43
N TYR A 79 12.53 14.80 3.57
CA TYR A 79 12.22 13.42 3.95
C TYR A 79 12.87 12.46 2.96
N THR A 80 13.33 11.32 3.46
CA THR A 80 13.73 10.19 2.61
C THR A 80 12.55 9.24 2.43
N LEU A 81 12.42 8.69 1.22
CA LEU A 81 11.45 7.66 0.90
C LEU A 81 12.13 6.60 0.03
N ASP A 82 12.46 5.46 0.63
CA ASP A 82 12.97 4.31 -0.09
C ASP A 82 11.85 3.26 -0.16
N PHE A 83 11.64 2.67 -1.32
CA PHE A 83 10.66 1.62 -1.53
C PHE A 83 11.17 0.58 -2.51
N GLN A 84 10.62 -0.62 -2.40
CA GLN A 84 10.92 -1.76 -3.25
C GLN A 84 9.61 -2.47 -3.63
N TYR A 85 9.73 -3.47 -4.52
CA TYR A 85 8.61 -4.35 -4.82
C TYR A 85 7.97 -4.86 -3.51
N PRO A 86 6.63 -4.79 -3.36
CA PRO A 86 5.61 -4.62 -4.40
C PRO A 86 5.12 -3.18 -4.65
N PHE A 87 5.73 -2.16 -4.03
CA PHE A 87 5.28 -0.78 -4.20
C PHE A 87 5.63 -0.19 -5.56
N SER A 88 4.69 0.54 -6.14
CA SER A 88 5.01 1.57 -7.14
C SER A 88 5.36 2.89 -6.46
N ALA A 89 6.03 3.78 -7.19
CA ALA A 89 6.38 5.12 -6.69
C ALA A 89 5.13 5.89 -6.21
N LEU A 90 4.02 5.80 -6.95
CA LEU A 90 2.77 6.47 -6.58
C LEU A 90 2.16 5.93 -5.29
N GLN A 91 2.17 4.60 -5.12
CA GLN A 91 1.65 3.96 -3.91
C GLN A 91 2.51 4.31 -2.70
N ALA A 92 3.83 4.19 -2.81
CA ALA A 92 4.76 4.56 -1.75
C ALA A 92 4.59 6.04 -1.36
N PHE A 93 4.50 6.93 -2.35
CA PHE A 93 4.29 8.35 -2.11
C PHE A 93 2.95 8.64 -1.42
N ALA A 94 1.86 7.98 -1.82
CA ALA A 94 0.56 8.13 -1.17
C ALA A 94 0.60 7.71 0.31
N VAL A 95 1.27 6.60 0.64
CA VAL A 95 1.46 6.16 2.02
C VAL A 95 2.28 7.17 2.82
N ALA A 96 3.38 7.70 2.24
CA ALA A 96 4.19 8.72 2.88
C ALA A 96 3.38 10.01 3.18
N LEU A 97 2.58 10.49 2.22
CA LEU A 97 1.72 11.66 2.42
C LEU A 97 0.65 11.45 3.51
N ALA A 98 0.05 10.26 3.56
CA ALA A 98 -0.92 9.92 4.60
C ALA A 98 -0.30 10.03 6.00
N ASN A 99 0.96 9.63 6.15
CA ASN A 99 1.70 9.74 7.40
C ASN A 99 2.14 11.19 7.72
N VAL A 100 2.53 11.98 6.73
CA VAL A 100 2.92 13.39 6.94
C VAL A 100 1.73 14.25 7.37
N THR A 101 0.54 14.00 6.80
CA THR A 101 -0.68 14.77 7.06
C THR A 101 -1.33 14.48 8.42
N GLN A 102 -1.04 13.34 9.04
CA GLN A 102 -1.43 13.06 10.43
C GLN A 102 -0.68 14.00 11.39
N ARG A 103 -1.33 15.11 11.74
CA ARG A 103 -1.06 15.84 12.98
C ARG A 103 -1.93 15.22 14.06
N LEU A 104 -1.35 14.38 14.91
CA LEU A 104 -1.96 14.05 16.20
C LEU A 104 -2.10 15.37 16.95
N LYS A 105 -3.35 15.82 17.12
CA LYS A 105 -3.73 16.92 18.02
C LYS A 105 -3.88 16.36 19.43
#